data_AF-A0A2S2PPG0-F1
#
_entry.id   AF-A0A2S2PPG0-F1
#
_cell.length_a   1.000
_cell.length_b   1.000
_cell.length_c   1.000
_cell.angle_alpha   90.00
_cell.angle_beta   90.00
_cell.angle_gamma   90.00
#
_symmetry.space_group_name_H-M   'P 1'
#
loop_
_entity.id
_entity.type
_entity.pdbx_description
1 polymer ?
#
loop_
_entity_poly.entity_id
_entity_poly.type
_entity_poly.pdbx_seq_one_letter_code
_entity_poly.pdbx_strand_id
1 'polypeptide(L)'
;RGNNYLQACKQLAVQSLTGAKYEPKITVLRETMGVMQHHDAITGTEKQHVANDYARLLSEAIEECEDASCSILSDLATGIETSGCKSCHLLNISQCEVSEHSEQFVLTLYNPLSRPVTEFVRLPITAETAYTVTDPWGQNLTVQFVPLPDAVLRIPGRESSATAELVFQADDIPPLGYKSYLITKQPSSYTNSLRAKRSAGSETEAPVDVGDRRLGLTIDDSDPKRFVLHVDNEDIPLIQEFLYYKSMPGDNSKDSKRASGAYIFRPDGAPIPLCNNQKKPRRVSGPVVQEIHEECNEWVSQVIRKYNGNDNIEFEWLVGPIPDDDKIDKKIQRK
;
A
#
# COMPACT_ATOMS: atom_id res chain seq x y z
N ARG A 1 -1.41 10.89 -3.69
CA ARG A 1 -2.31 10.80 -2.51
C ARG A 1 -2.89 12.16 -2.10
N GLY A 2 -2.14 13.27 -2.21
CA GLY A 2 -2.60 14.62 -1.80
C GLY A 2 -3.98 15.06 -2.32
N ASN A 3 -4.28 14.86 -3.62
CA ASN A 3 -5.62 15.24 -4.14
C ASN A 3 -6.77 14.49 -3.46
N ASN A 4 -6.65 13.17 -3.29
CA ASN A 4 -7.72 12.38 -2.64
C ASN A 4 -7.95 12.86 -1.21
N TYR A 5 -6.87 13.14 -0.48
CA TYR A 5 -6.94 13.68 0.88
C TYR A 5 -7.59 15.06 0.92
N LEU A 6 -7.23 15.95 -0.02
CA LEU A 6 -7.86 17.27 -0.16
C LEU A 6 -9.37 17.16 -0.40
N GLN A 7 -9.83 16.23 -1.26
CA GLN A 7 -11.25 16.05 -1.50
C GLN A 7 -11.97 15.52 -0.25
N ALA A 8 -11.40 14.53 0.43
CA ALA A 8 -11.96 13.99 1.68
C ALA A 8 -12.07 15.05 2.77
N CYS A 9 -11.02 15.85 2.96
CA CYS A 9 -11.01 16.93 3.95
C CYS A 9 -12.08 18.00 3.64
N LYS A 10 -12.23 18.41 2.38
CA LYS A 10 -13.30 19.32 1.94
C LYS A 10 -14.69 18.76 2.22
N GLN A 11 -14.91 17.47 1.92
CA GLN A 11 -16.18 16.81 2.15
C GLN A 11 -16.53 16.79 3.65
N LEU A 12 -15.58 16.37 4.50
CA LEU A 12 -15.73 16.38 5.95
C LEU A 12 -16.06 17.79 6.49
N ALA A 13 -15.37 18.82 5.99
CA ALA A 13 -15.62 20.20 6.41
C ALA A 13 -17.02 20.70 6.04
N VAL A 14 -17.56 20.29 4.90
CA VAL A 14 -18.96 20.58 4.56
C VAL A 14 -19.92 19.82 5.47
N GLN A 15 -19.64 18.53 5.72
CA GLN A 15 -20.47 17.68 6.58
C GLN A 15 -20.50 18.12 8.03
N SER A 16 -19.42 18.72 8.52
CA SER A 16 -19.33 19.21 9.91
C SER A 16 -20.24 20.41 10.19
N LEU A 17 -20.88 20.99 9.16
CA LEU A 17 -21.66 22.23 9.22
C LEU A 17 -20.89 23.43 9.81
N THR A 18 -19.58 23.28 9.98
CA THR A 18 -18.65 24.24 10.57
C THR A 18 -17.46 24.48 9.65
N GLY A 19 -17.57 24.12 8.36
CA GLY A 19 -16.47 24.17 7.39
C GLY A 19 -15.75 25.52 7.30
N ALA A 20 -16.44 26.64 7.54
CA ALA A 20 -15.82 27.96 7.60
C ALA A 20 -14.67 28.06 8.63
N LYS A 21 -14.74 27.30 9.74
CA LYS A 21 -13.68 27.18 10.76
C LYS A 21 -12.41 26.54 10.20
N TYR A 22 -12.56 25.60 9.26
CA TYR A 22 -11.47 24.78 8.74
C TYR A 22 -10.94 25.28 7.38
N GLU A 23 -11.64 26.22 6.73
CA GLU A 23 -11.28 26.76 5.42
C GLU A 23 -9.83 27.27 5.33
N PRO A 24 -9.25 27.96 6.33
CA PRO A 24 -7.84 28.35 6.28
C PRO A 24 -6.89 27.15 6.15
N LYS A 25 -7.12 26.08 6.93
CA LYS A 25 -6.30 24.85 6.89
C LYS A 25 -6.46 24.11 5.55
N ILE A 26 -7.69 24.04 5.03
CA ILE A 26 -7.99 23.41 3.74
C ILE A 26 -7.37 24.20 2.57
N THR A 27 -7.32 25.52 2.69
CA THR A 27 -6.76 26.41 1.66
C THR A 27 -5.27 26.14 1.43
N VAL A 28 -4.51 25.85 2.49
CA VAL A 28 -3.08 25.50 2.38
C VAL A 28 -2.89 24.33 1.41
N LEU A 29 -3.61 23.21 1.60
CA LEU A 29 -3.51 22.07 0.69
C LEU A 29 -4.11 22.34 -0.68
N ARG A 30 -5.14 23.19 -0.79
CA ARG A 30 -5.71 23.61 -2.08
C ARG A 30 -4.67 24.35 -2.93
N GLU A 31 -3.97 25.31 -2.34
CA GLU A 31 -2.94 26.10 -3.01
C GLU A 31 -1.72 25.24 -3.33
N THR A 32 -1.23 24.45 -2.38
CA THR A 32 -0.11 23.52 -2.60
C THR A 32 -0.42 22.53 -3.72
N MET A 33 -1.62 21.95 -3.75
CA MET A 33 -2.02 21.06 -4.85
C MET A 33 -2.05 21.79 -6.20
N GLY A 34 -2.39 23.09 -6.22
CA GLY A 34 -2.27 23.95 -7.40
C GLY A 34 -0.82 24.11 -7.86
N VAL A 35 0.11 24.36 -6.93
CA VAL A 35 1.56 24.39 -7.22
C VAL A 35 2.04 23.05 -7.77
N MET A 36 1.59 21.92 -7.20
CA MET A 36 1.97 20.59 -7.67
C MET A 36 1.50 20.29 -9.10
N GLN A 37 0.51 21.02 -9.65
CA GLN A 37 0.12 20.89 -11.06
C GLN A 37 1.03 21.67 -12.02
N HIS A 38 2.04 22.38 -11.50
CA HIS A 38 3.06 22.96 -12.35
C HIS A 38 3.72 21.89 -13.23
N HIS A 39 3.99 22.24 -14.48
CA HIS A 39 4.57 21.32 -15.47
C HIS A 39 6.03 20.95 -15.20
N ASP A 40 6.64 21.52 -14.16
CA ASP A 40 7.90 21.07 -13.57
C ASP A 40 7.74 20.61 -12.12
N ALA A 41 6.57 20.16 -11.69
CA ALA A 41 6.38 19.57 -10.36
C ALA A 41 5.94 18.12 -10.49
N ILE A 42 4.70 17.88 -10.94
CA ILE A 42 4.18 16.52 -11.13
C ILE A 42 4.95 15.70 -12.19
N THR A 43 5.65 16.39 -13.10
CA THR A 43 6.46 15.79 -14.16
C THR A 43 7.84 15.33 -13.66
N GLY A 44 8.31 15.79 -12.50
CA GLY A 44 9.64 15.47 -11.96
C GLY A 44 10.80 16.07 -12.76
N THR A 45 10.58 17.23 -13.38
CA THR A 45 11.54 17.89 -14.27
C THR A 45 12.27 19.09 -13.65
N GLU A 46 12.04 19.33 -12.37
CA GLU A 46 12.71 20.31 -11.52
C GLU A 46 14.09 19.84 -11.02
N LYS A 47 14.81 20.74 -10.32
CA LYS A 47 16.04 20.38 -9.61
C LYS A 47 15.70 19.68 -8.29
N GLN A 48 16.60 18.81 -7.81
CA GLN A 48 16.39 18.04 -6.59
C GLN A 48 15.98 18.88 -5.35
N HIS A 49 16.59 20.05 -5.14
CA HIS A 49 16.20 20.88 -3.98
C HIS A 49 14.79 21.47 -4.11
N VAL A 50 14.31 21.68 -5.34
CA VAL A 50 12.93 22.12 -5.61
C VAL A 50 11.98 20.94 -5.40
N ALA A 51 12.33 19.73 -5.86
CA ALA A 51 11.58 18.51 -5.57
C ALA A 51 11.42 18.28 -4.06
N ASN A 52 12.50 18.48 -3.30
CA ASN A 52 12.49 18.40 -1.84
C ASN A 52 11.57 19.47 -1.21
N ASP A 53 11.58 20.70 -1.76
CA ASP A 53 10.69 21.77 -1.30
C ASP A 53 9.22 21.47 -1.60
N TYR A 54 8.91 20.93 -2.79
CA TYR A 54 7.57 20.44 -3.14
C TYR A 54 7.10 19.33 -2.20
N ALA A 55 7.96 18.36 -1.88
CA ALA A 55 7.64 17.31 -0.91
C ALA A 55 7.36 17.89 0.49
N ARG A 56 8.18 18.85 0.95
CA ARG A 56 7.99 19.55 2.23
C ARG A 56 6.65 20.30 2.26
N LEU A 57 6.39 21.15 1.26
CA LEU A 57 5.13 21.90 1.14
C LEU A 57 3.91 20.97 1.12
N LEU A 58 3.99 19.87 0.40
CA LEU A 58 2.90 18.90 0.32
C LEU A 58 2.67 18.18 1.65
N SER A 59 3.73 17.81 2.38
CA SER A 59 3.63 17.18 3.70
C SER A 59 2.96 18.12 4.70
N GLU A 60 3.49 19.33 4.86
CA GLU A 60 2.96 20.37 5.77
C GLU A 60 1.48 20.66 5.45
N ALA A 61 1.13 20.75 4.18
CA ALA A 61 -0.24 21.02 3.77
C ALA A 61 -1.20 19.83 4.01
N ILE A 62 -0.72 18.59 3.87
CA ILE A 62 -1.51 17.39 4.21
C ILE A 62 -1.78 17.35 5.71
N GLU A 63 -0.79 17.67 6.54
CA GLU A 63 -0.90 17.72 8.01
C GLU A 63 -1.97 18.75 8.45
N GLU A 64 -2.03 19.93 7.82
CA GLU A 64 -3.09 20.91 8.13
C GLU A 64 -4.50 20.39 7.83
N CYS A 65 -4.68 19.69 6.71
CA CYS A 65 -5.96 19.03 6.39
C CYS A 65 -6.25 17.84 7.31
N GLU A 66 -5.22 17.16 7.80
CA GLU A 66 -5.35 16.06 8.74
C GLU A 66 -5.87 16.55 10.07
N ASP A 67 -5.28 17.60 10.63
CA ASP A 67 -5.75 18.25 11.85
C ASP A 67 -7.24 18.62 11.77
N ALA A 68 -7.65 19.20 10.63
CA ALA A 68 -9.03 19.56 10.39
C ALA A 68 -9.94 18.32 10.34
N SER A 69 -9.56 17.30 9.57
CA SER A 69 -10.32 16.07 9.39
C SER A 69 -10.45 15.30 10.71
N CYS A 70 -9.36 15.20 11.47
CA CYS A 70 -9.32 14.59 12.80
C CYS A 70 -10.24 15.32 13.78
N SER A 71 -10.16 16.66 13.84
CA SER A 71 -11.04 17.46 14.70
C SER A 71 -12.52 17.21 14.36
N ILE A 72 -12.87 17.21 13.07
CA ILE A 72 -14.24 16.98 12.61
C ILE A 72 -14.72 15.56 12.97
N LEU A 73 -13.91 14.54 12.69
CA LEU A 73 -14.28 13.16 12.96
C LEU A 73 -14.40 12.88 14.47
N SER A 74 -13.53 13.48 15.29
CA SER A 74 -13.65 13.43 16.76
C SER A 74 -14.93 14.09 17.25
N ASP A 75 -15.29 15.27 16.72
CA ASP A 75 -16.53 15.98 17.09
C ASP A 75 -17.79 15.18 16.68
N LEU A 76 -17.74 14.48 15.54
CA LEU A 76 -18.82 13.60 15.06
C LEU A 76 -18.91 12.28 15.85
N ALA A 77 -17.80 11.81 16.42
CA ALA A 77 -17.72 10.59 17.24
C ALA A 77 -18.19 10.84 18.68
N THR A 78 -19.42 11.36 18.84
CA THR A 78 -20.01 11.69 20.15
C THR A 78 -19.98 10.50 21.11
N GLY A 79 -19.43 10.69 22.31
CA GLY A 79 -19.39 9.67 23.36
C GLY A 79 -18.14 8.80 23.40
N ILE A 80 -17.14 9.06 22.53
CA ILE A 80 -15.80 8.46 22.61
C ILE A 80 -14.83 9.54 23.11
N GLU A 81 -14.25 9.34 24.30
CA GLU A 81 -13.12 10.17 24.74
C GLU A 81 -11.91 9.86 23.87
N THR A 82 -11.70 10.66 22.81
CA THR A 82 -10.53 10.51 21.94
C THR A 82 -9.36 11.30 22.53
N SER A 83 -8.24 10.63 22.84
CA SER A 83 -6.99 11.25 23.29
C SER A 83 -6.15 11.85 22.15
N GLY A 84 -6.82 12.22 21.05
CA GLY A 84 -6.21 12.65 19.79
C GLY A 84 -6.53 11.69 18.64
N CYS A 85 -6.26 12.16 17.42
CA CYS A 85 -6.40 11.40 16.19
C CYS A 85 -5.07 11.46 15.43
N LYS A 86 -4.65 10.34 14.87
CA LYS A 86 -3.41 10.21 14.09
C LYS A 86 -3.72 9.38 12.83
N SER A 87 -3.27 9.84 11.68
CA SER A 87 -3.25 9.07 10.44
C SER A 87 -1.92 8.35 10.29
N CYS A 88 -1.94 7.20 9.62
CA CYS A 88 -0.73 6.46 9.27
C CYS A 88 -0.43 6.62 7.78
N HIS A 89 0.37 7.63 7.42
CA HIS A 89 0.73 7.90 6.02
C HIS A 89 1.77 6.91 5.46
N LEU A 90 2.51 6.23 6.35
CA LEU A 90 3.61 5.31 6.04
C LEU A 90 3.19 3.83 5.94
N LEU A 91 1.90 3.55 5.72
CA LEU A 91 1.39 2.18 5.55
C LEU A 91 1.99 1.47 4.33
N ASN A 92 2.47 2.21 3.33
CA ASN A 92 3.14 1.63 2.15
C ASN A 92 4.51 0.98 2.47
N ILE A 93 5.14 1.36 3.58
CA ILE A 93 6.36 0.73 4.10
C ILE A 93 6.06 -0.07 5.38
N SER A 94 4.78 -0.40 5.60
CA SER A 94 4.26 -1.09 6.77
C SER A 94 4.78 -0.49 8.09
N GLN A 95 4.57 0.82 8.27
CA GLN A 95 4.92 1.57 9.48
C GLN A 95 3.74 2.42 9.96
N CYS A 96 3.40 2.30 11.25
CA CYS A 96 2.30 3.03 11.86
C CYS A 96 2.44 3.03 13.39
N GLU A 97 2.74 4.19 13.96
CA GLU A 97 3.03 4.32 15.40
C GLU A 97 1.89 3.77 16.28
N VAL A 98 0.65 4.10 15.94
CA VAL A 98 -0.54 3.74 16.73
C VAL A 98 -0.76 2.22 16.76
N SER A 99 -0.72 1.56 15.60
CA SER A 99 -1.01 0.11 15.53
C SER A 99 0.12 -0.75 16.10
N GLU A 100 1.36 -0.25 16.08
CA GLU A 100 2.52 -0.96 16.62
C GLU A 100 2.60 -0.90 18.15
N HIS A 101 2.18 0.20 18.78
CA HIS A 101 2.45 0.46 20.20
C HIS A 101 1.21 0.52 21.10
N SER A 102 0.02 0.73 20.55
CA SER A 102 -1.19 0.85 21.37
C SER A 102 -1.76 -0.53 21.73
N GLU A 103 -2.11 -0.72 23.00
CA GLU A 103 -2.81 -1.93 23.46
C GLU A 103 -4.25 -1.97 22.96
N GLN A 104 -4.88 -0.80 22.78
CA GLN A 104 -6.22 -0.67 22.23
C GLN A 104 -6.37 0.68 21.54
N PHE A 105 -7.05 0.71 20.39
CA PHE A 105 -7.33 1.95 19.66
C PHE A 105 -8.57 1.82 18.78
N VAL A 106 -9.16 2.96 18.44
CA VAL A 106 -10.28 3.05 17.49
C VAL A 106 -9.74 3.43 16.12
N LEU A 107 -10.03 2.62 15.11
CA LEU A 107 -9.78 2.95 13.71
C LEU A 107 -11.06 3.49 13.08
N THR A 108 -11.05 4.72 12.62
CA THR A 108 -12.15 5.30 11.86
C THR A 108 -11.80 5.35 10.39
N LEU A 109 -12.62 4.70 9.56
CA LEU A 109 -12.49 4.74 8.10
C LEU A 109 -13.52 5.71 7.54
N TYR A 110 -13.07 6.66 6.73
CA TYR A 110 -13.94 7.57 5.98
C TYR A 110 -14.00 7.16 4.51
N ASN A 111 -15.21 7.03 3.97
CA ASN A 111 -15.45 6.75 2.57
C ASN A 111 -15.83 8.04 1.82
N PRO A 112 -14.93 8.59 0.99
CA PRO A 112 -15.19 9.82 0.23
C PRO A 112 -16.04 9.59 -1.04
N LEU A 113 -16.45 8.35 -1.34
CA LEU A 113 -17.28 8.01 -2.50
C LEU A 113 -18.77 8.12 -2.16
N SER A 114 -19.58 8.39 -3.18
CA SER A 114 -21.04 8.49 -3.08
C SER A 114 -21.76 7.13 -3.08
N ARG A 115 -21.03 6.02 -2.92
CA ARG A 115 -21.57 4.66 -2.84
C ARG A 115 -20.94 3.92 -1.66
N PRO A 116 -21.62 2.91 -1.08
CA PRO A 116 -20.99 2.05 -0.09
C PRO A 116 -19.75 1.36 -0.67
N VAL A 117 -18.74 1.17 0.17
CA VAL A 117 -17.47 0.52 -0.19
C VAL A 117 -17.14 -0.55 0.83
N THR A 118 -16.72 -1.70 0.32
CA THR A 118 -15.98 -2.70 1.08
C THR A 118 -14.50 -2.52 0.79
N GLU A 119 -13.68 -2.44 1.83
CA GLU A 119 -12.23 -2.24 1.71
C GLU A 119 -11.48 -3.21 2.63
N PHE A 120 -10.28 -3.63 2.25
CA PHE A 120 -9.43 -4.45 3.11
C PHE A 120 -8.41 -3.59 3.84
N VAL A 121 -8.56 -3.50 5.16
CA VAL A 121 -7.64 -2.75 6.01
C VAL A 121 -6.42 -3.61 6.31
N ARG A 122 -5.22 -3.01 6.20
CA ARG A 122 -3.94 -3.60 6.59
C ARG A 122 -3.24 -2.69 7.60
N LEU A 123 -2.96 -3.19 8.80
CA LEU A 123 -2.29 -2.43 9.86
C LEU A 123 -0.96 -3.09 10.28
N PRO A 124 0.17 -2.36 10.29
CA PRO A 124 1.45 -2.87 10.76
C PRO A 124 1.42 -3.26 12.23
N ILE A 125 1.88 -4.46 12.55
CA ILE A 125 1.90 -5.02 13.90
C ILE A 125 3.14 -5.90 14.12
N THR A 126 3.42 -6.19 15.39
CA THR A 126 4.44 -7.17 15.77
C THR A 126 3.89 -8.59 15.65
N ALA A 127 4.59 -9.49 14.94
CA ALA A 127 4.09 -10.83 14.61
C ALA A 127 3.80 -11.74 15.82
N GLU A 128 4.35 -11.41 16.99
CA GLU A 128 4.14 -12.17 18.24
C GLU A 128 2.85 -11.80 18.96
N THR A 129 2.15 -10.78 18.46
CA THR A 129 0.97 -10.23 19.09
C THR A 129 -0.28 -10.61 18.31
N ALA A 130 -1.28 -11.15 19.02
CA ALA A 130 -2.61 -11.33 18.44
C ALA A 130 -3.46 -10.09 18.70
N TYR A 131 -4.42 -9.86 17.80
CA TYR A 131 -5.37 -8.75 17.89
C TYR A 131 -6.78 -9.26 17.59
N THR A 132 -7.76 -8.59 18.17
CA THR A 132 -9.17 -8.70 17.78
C THR A 132 -9.63 -7.39 17.19
N VAL A 133 -10.51 -7.47 16.20
CA VAL A 133 -11.17 -6.31 15.60
C VAL A 133 -12.67 -6.46 15.83
N THR A 134 -13.26 -5.45 16.44
CA THR A 134 -14.70 -5.42 16.75
C THR A 134 -15.34 -4.28 15.96
N ASP A 135 -16.47 -4.56 15.33
CA ASP A 135 -17.23 -3.59 14.55
C ASP A 135 -18.13 -2.68 15.43
N PRO A 136 -18.82 -1.67 14.86
CA PRO A 136 -19.71 -0.80 15.63
C PRO A 136 -20.87 -1.51 16.34
N TRP A 137 -21.21 -2.73 15.95
CA TRP A 137 -22.30 -3.52 16.54
C TRP A 137 -21.80 -4.48 17.61
N GLY A 138 -20.50 -4.44 17.94
CA GLY A 138 -19.89 -5.31 18.96
C GLY A 138 -19.53 -6.70 18.44
N GLN A 139 -19.57 -6.95 17.13
CA GLN A 139 -19.23 -8.25 16.56
C GLN A 139 -17.73 -8.34 16.25
N ASN A 140 -17.12 -9.48 16.58
CA ASN A 140 -15.73 -9.74 16.25
C ASN A 140 -15.60 -10.16 14.78
N LEU A 141 -14.73 -9.47 14.05
CA LEU A 141 -14.45 -9.76 12.65
C LEU A 141 -13.46 -10.90 12.48
N THR A 142 -13.51 -11.53 11.29
CA THR A 142 -12.44 -12.44 10.86
C THR A 142 -11.22 -11.61 10.50
N VAL A 143 -10.08 -11.96 11.12
CA VAL A 143 -8.81 -11.29 10.90
C VAL A 143 -7.75 -12.28 10.43
N GLN A 144 -6.76 -11.78 9.71
CA GLN A 144 -5.61 -12.54 9.26
C GLN A 144 -4.31 -11.80 9.60
N PHE A 145 -3.30 -12.55 9.99
CA PHE A 145 -1.95 -12.05 10.26
C PHE A 145 -1.05 -12.42 9.09
N VAL A 146 -0.62 -11.42 8.32
CA VAL A 146 0.20 -11.60 7.11
C VAL A 146 1.65 -11.20 7.42
N PRO A 147 2.62 -12.12 7.38
CA PRO A 147 4.02 -11.77 7.59
C PRO A 147 4.52 -10.84 6.48
N LEU A 148 5.28 -9.80 6.83
CA LEU A 148 5.81 -8.85 5.84
C LEU A 148 6.77 -9.53 4.85
N PRO A 149 6.80 -9.09 3.58
CA PRO A 149 7.85 -9.49 2.64
C PRO A 149 9.24 -9.02 3.11
N ASP A 150 10.26 -9.83 2.87
CA ASP A 150 11.66 -9.51 3.24
C ASP A 150 12.15 -8.21 2.61
N ALA A 151 11.70 -7.87 1.41
CA ALA A 151 12.01 -6.60 0.75
C ALA A 151 11.45 -5.38 1.51
N VAL A 152 10.25 -5.49 2.11
CA VAL A 152 9.64 -4.41 2.92
C VAL A 152 10.42 -4.20 4.22
N LEU A 153 10.82 -5.30 4.87
CA LEU A 153 11.64 -5.26 6.08
C LEU A 153 13.00 -4.57 5.85
N ARG A 154 13.53 -4.61 4.63
CA ARG A 154 14.83 -4.06 4.23
C ARG A 154 14.76 -2.65 3.63
N ILE A 155 13.58 -2.01 3.58
CA ILE A 155 13.45 -0.65 3.03
C ILE A 155 14.37 0.32 3.79
N PRO A 156 15.29 1.02 3.12
CA PRO A 156 16.11 2.05 3.76
C PRO A 156 15.25 3.17 4.35
N GLY A 157 15.55 3.57 5.59
CA GLY A 157 14.79 4.62 6.30
C GLY A 157 13.48 4.15 6.93
N ARG A 158 13.15 2.86 6.84
CA ARG A 158 12.03 2.29 7.59
C ARG A 158 12.40 2.18 9.07
N GLU A 159 11.64 2.86 9.92
CA GLU A 159 11.83 2.89 11.37
C GLU A 159 10.61 2.27 12.05
N SER A 160 10.52 0.95 12.02
CA SER A 160 9.34 0.21 12.48
C SER A 160 9.71 -1.15 13.07
N SER A 161 9.01 -1.53 14.13
CA SER A 161 9.10 -2.84 14.78
C SER A 161 8.16 -3.87 14.15
N ALA A 162 7.25 -3.43 13.29
CA ALA A 162 6.27 -4.30 12.65
C ALA A 162 6.96 -5.36 11.78
N THR A 163 6.50 -6.60 11.90
CA THR A 163 6.96 -7.77 11.15
C THR A 163 5.82 -8.53 10.49
N ALA A 164 4.58 -8.11 10.75
CA ALA A 164 3.37 -8.60 10.13
C ALA A 164 2.36 -7.47 9.94
N GLU A 165 1.30 -7.77 9.19
CA GLU A 165 0.13 -6.92 9.05
C GLU A 165 -1.11 -7.64 9.57
N LEU A 166 -1.92 -6.92 10.34
CA LEU A 166 -3.28 -7.30 10.67
C LEU A 166 -4.18 -6.92 9.50
N VAL A 167 -4.81 -7.91 8.89
CA VAL A 167 -5.66 -7.74 7.71
C VAL A 167 -7.10 -8.16 8.02
N PHE A 168 -8.06 -7.29 7.69
CA PHE A 168 -9.49 -7.59 7.83
C PHE A 168 -10.32 -6.83 6.80
N GLN A 169 -11.52 -7.32 6.55
CA GLN A 169 -12.48 -6.72 5.64
C GLN A 169 -13.36 -5.71 6.39
N ALA A 170 -13.39 -4.47 5.92
CA ALA A 170 -14.26 -3.43 6.39
C ALA A 170 -15.43 -3.28 5.40
N ASP A 171 -16.53 -3.97 5.71
CA ASP A 171 -17.70 -4.02 4.84
C ASP A 171 -18.62 -2.81 4.99
N ASP A 172 -19.29 -2.47 3.89
CA ASP A 172 -20.40 -1.52 3.84
C ASP A 172 -20.08 -0.19 4.56
N ILE A 173 -18.91 0.39 4.24
CA ILE A 173 -18.55 1.72 4.72
C ILE A 173 -19.48 2.71 4.00
N PRO A 174 -20.32 3.47 4.72
CA PRO A 174 -21.41 4.22 4.11
C PRO A 174 -20.91 5.28 3.13
N PRO A 175 -21.70 5.62 2.09
CA PRO A 175 -21.35 6.66 1.13
C PRO A 175 -21.17 8.01 1.82
N LEU A 176 -20.08 8.72 1.50
CA LEU A 176 -19.72 10.00 2.12
C LEU A 176 -19.80 9.95 3.65
N GLY A 177 -19.48 8.80 4.25
CA GLY A 177 -19.66 8.55 5.67
C GLY A 177 -18.46 7.83 6.25
N TYR A 178 -18.56 7.47 7.53
CA TYR A 178 -17.50 6.79 8.24
C TYR A 178 -17.99 5.56 8.99
N LYS A 179 -17.06 4.67 9.31
CA LYS A 179 -17.28 3.50 10.16
C LYS A 179 -16.06 3.29 11.05
N SER A 180 -16.31 3.02 12.33
CA SER A 180 -15.26 2.88 13.34
C SER A 180 -15.15 1.46 13.86
N TYR A 181 -13.93 0.99 14.07
CA TYR A 181 -13.62 -0.35 14.54
C TYR A 181 -12.76 -0.26 15.80
N LEU A 182 -12.99 -1.13 16.77
CA LEU A 182 -12.16 -1.24 17.96
C LEU A 182 -11.12 -2.34 17.74
N ILE A 183 -9.84 -1.97 17.77
CA ILE A 183 -8.72 -2.90 17.66
C ILE A 183 -8.16 -3.08 19.06
N THR A 184 -8.08 -4.33 19.51
CA THR A 184 -7.57 -4.66 20.86
C THR A 184 -6.49 -5.74 20.77
N LYS A 185 -5.34 -5.43 21.36
CA LYS A 185 -4.24 -6.37 21.54
C LYS A 185 -4.63 -7.46 22.53
N GLN A 186 -4.33 -8.69 22.18
CA GLN A 186 -4.67 -9.87 22.98
C GLN A 186 -3.46 -10.37 23.76
N PRO A 187 -3.65 -10.89 24.99
CA PRO A 187 -2.58 -11.51 25.76
C PRO A 187 -1.92 -12.69 25.04
N SER A 188 -0.66 -12.98 25.37
CA SER A 188 0.13 -14.07 24.79
C SER A 188 -0.45 -15.48 25.01
N SER A 189 -1.38 -15.67 25.95
CA SER A 189 -2.13 -16.92 26.08
C SER A 189 -3.04 -17.19 24.88
N TYR A 190 -3.56 -16.13 24.24
CA TYR A 190 -4.40 -16.21 23.06
C TYR A 190 -3.61 -16.65 21.82
N THR A 191 -2.37 -16.19 21.65
CA THR A 191 -1.49 -16.57 20.51
C THR A 191 -1.16 -18.06 20.53
N ASN A 192 -0.96 -18.65 21.71
CA ASN A 192 -0.76 -20.09 21.89
C ASN A 192 -2.00 -20.90 21.45
N SER A 193 -3.20 -20.40 21.73
CA SER A 193 -4.45 -21.04 21.29
C SER A 193 -4.66 -20.97 19.78
N LEU A 194 -4.26 -19.87 19.14
CA LEU A 194 -4.29 -19.71 17.67
C LEU A 194 -3.24 -20.60 16.99
N ARG A 195 -2.03 -20.69 17.54
CA ARG A 195 -0.98 -21.60 17.06
C ARG A 195 -1.41 -23.07 17.19
N ALA A 196 -2.04 -23.45 18.30
CA ALA A 196 -2.58 -24.81 18.48
C ALA A 196 -3.71 -25.14 17.49
N LYS A 197 -4.53 -24.15 17.08
CA LYS A 197 -5.53 -24.31 16.02
C LYS A 197 -4.92 -24.38 14.61
N ARG A 198 -3.78 -23.73 14.36
CA ARG A 198 -3.06 -23.83 13.07
C ARG A 198 -2.45 -25.22 12.83
N SER A 199 -2.14 -25.97 13.89
CA SER A 199 -1.64 -27.35 13.81
C SER A 199 -2.69 -28.37 13.32
N ALA A 200 -3.94 -27.96 13.08
CA ALA A 200 -5.04 -28.82 12.62
C ALA A 200 -5.57 -28.42 11.23
N GLY A 201 -4.76 -27.72 10.42
CA GLY A 201 -5.08 -27.36 9.03
C GLY A 201 -4.45 -28.34 8.05
N SER A 202 -5.27 -29.24 7.52
CA SER A 202 -4.96 -30.16 6.43
C SER A 202 -4.29 -29.45 5.26
N GLU A 203 -3.09 -29.89 4.87
CA GLU A 203 -2.57 -29.74 3.52
C GLU A 203 -3.57 -30.42 2.58
N THR A 204 -4.47 -29.62 2.00
CA THR A 204 -5.21 -30.01 0.82
C THR A 204 -4.73 -29.07 -0.26
N GLU A 205 -3.96 -29.65 -1.19
CA GLU A 205 -3.43 -29.03 -2.39
C GLU A 205 -4.59 -28.37 -3.16
N ALA A 206 -4.80 -27.06 -2.96
CA ALA A 206 -5.50 -26.28 -3.93
C ALA A 206 -4.51 -26.04 -5.09
N PRO A 207 -4.85 -26.42 -6.33
CA PRO A 207 -3.98 -26.20 -7.51
C PRO A 207 -3.98 -24.73 -7.96
N VAL A 208 -4.23 -23.79 -7.05
CA VAL A 208 -4.30 -22.34 -7.29
C VAL A 208 -3.61 -21.65 -6.12
N ASP A 209 -2.62 -20.81 -6.43
CA ASP A 209 -1.78 -20.16 -5.41
C ASP A 209 -2.51 -19.00 -4.73
N VAL A 210 -3.25 -18.20 -5.51
CA VAL A 210 -4.12 -17.12 -5.01
C VAL A 210 -5.46 -17.14 -5.72
N GLY A 211 -6.55 -16.95 -4.98
CA GLY A 211 -7.91 -17.00 -5.50
C GLY A 211 -8.44 -18.43 -5.66
N ASP A 212 -9.30 -18.60 -6.66
CA ASP A 212 -9.95 -19.86 -7.00
C ASP A 212 -10.06 -20.05 -8.52
N ARG A 213 -10.88 -21.00 -8.98
CA ARG A 213 -11.06 -21.28 -10.41
C ARG A 213 -11.93 -20.25 -11.15
N ARG A 214 -12.69 -19.41 -10.44
CA ARG A 214 -13.45 -18.31 -11.04
C ARG A 214 -12.56 -17.10 -11.29
N LEU A 215 -11.70 -16.78 -10.32
CA LEU A 215 -10.64 -15.79 -10.49
C LEU A 215 -9.47 -16.14 -9.57
N GLY A 216 -8.37 -16.60 -10.17
CA GLY A 216 -7.19 -16.98 -9.43
C GLY A 216 -5.94 -17.02 -10.29
N LEU A 217 -4.80 -17.20 -9.66
CA LEU A 217 -3.50 -17.24 -10.32
C LEU A 217 -2.67 -18.38 -9.72
N THR A 218 -1.97 -19.09 -10.60
CA THR A 218 -0.96 -20.09 -10.25
C THR A 218 0.37 -19.68 -10.85
N ILE A 219 1.45 -19.77 -10.10
CA ILE A 219 2.81 -19.46 -10.58
C ILE A 219 3.58 -20.75 -10.88
N ASP A 220 4.35 -20.72 -11.98
CA ASP A 220 5.30 -21.79 -12.29
C ASP A 220 6.55 -21.67 -11.39
N ASP A 221 6.70 -22.59 -10.44
CA ASP A 221 7.86 -22.63 -9.54
C ASP A 221 9.21 -22.81 -10.29
N SER A 222 9.19 -23.32 -11.53
CA SER A 222 10.39 -23.54 -12.35
C SER A 222 10.75 -22.34 -13.23
N ASP A 223 9.77 -21.51 -13.58
CA ASP A 223 9.94 -20.23 -14.26
C ASP A 223 8.96 -19.21 -13.68
N PRO A 224 9.30 -18.57 -12.54
CA PRO A 224 8.41 -17.62 -11.83
C PRO A 224 8.04 -16.35 -12.61
N LYS A 225 8.36 -16.27 -13.90
CA LYS A 225 7.84 -15.26 -14.83
C LYS A 225 6.54 -15.73 -15.49
N ARG A 226 6.23 -17.02 -15.41
CA ARG A 226 5.07 -17.66 -16.04
C ARG A 226 4.00 -17.91 -14.99
N PHE A 227 2.80 -17.54 -15.38
CA PHE A 227 1.59 -17.69 -14.58
C PHE A 227 0.51 -18.34 -15.41
N VAL A 228 -0.42 -18.99 -14.73
CA VAL A 228 -1.71 -19.38 -15.28
C VAL A 228 -2.77 -18.59 -14.55
N LEU A 229 -3.43 -17.68 -15.27
CA LEU A 229 -4.60 -16.96 -14.79
C LEU A 229 -5.84 -17.84 -15.02
N HIS A 230 -6.55 -18.14 -13.94
CA HIS A 230 -7.81 -18.87 -13.98
C HIS A 230 -8.96 -17.87 -14.02
N VAL A 231 -9.79 -17.92 -15.06
CA VAL A 231 -10.99 -17.09 -15.20
C VAL A 231 -12.16 -17.99 -15.59
N ASP A 232 -13.19 -18.07 -14.75
CA ASP A 232 -14.40 -18.87 -15.00
C ASP A 232 -14.14 -20.34 -15.42
N ASN A 233 -13.14 -20.97 -14.82
CA ASN A 233 -12.61 -22.31 -15.10
C ASN A 233 -11.87 -22.46 -16.44
N GLU A 234 -11.49 -21.36 -17.08
CA GLU A 234 -10.56 -21.34 -18.20
C GLU A 234 -9.15 -20.95 -17.74
N ASP A 235 -8.14 -21.54 -18.38
CA ASP A 235 -6.72 -21.30 -18.08
C ASP A 235 -6.10 -20.40 -19.15
N ILE A 236 -5.65 -19.22 -18.73
CA ILE A 236 -5.01 -18.22 -19.60
C ILE A 236 -3.52 -18.14 -19.22
N PRO A 237 -2.60 -18.58 -20.08
CA PRO A 237 -1.17 -18.44 -19.82
C PRO A 237 -0.76 -16.96 -19.87
N LEU A 238 -0.08 -16.51 -18.83
CA LEU A 238 0.44 -15.15 -18.70
C LEU A 238 1.96 -15.21 -18.47
N ILE A 239 2.68 -14.27 -19.08
CA ILE A 239 4.09 -14.04 -18.78
C ILE A 239 4.22 -12.61 -18.30
N GLN A 240 4.78 -12.43 -17.11
CA GLN A 240 5.11 -11.11 -16.57
C GLN A 240 6.61 -11.05 -16.29
N GLU A 241 7.26 -9.98 -16.76
CA GLU A 241 8.70 -9.81 -16.54
C GLU A 241 9.05 -8.38 -16.11
N PHE A 242 10.01 -8.24 -15.19
CA PHE A 242 10.66 -6.96 -14.95
C PHE A 242 11.90 -6.85 -15.81
N LEU A 243 12.02 -5.72 -16.51
CA LEU A 243 13.16 -5.38 -17.35
C LEU A 243 13.67 -3.98 -16.98
N TYR A 244 14.86 -3.65 -17.47
CA TYR A 244 15.33 -2.26 -17.48
C TYR A 244 15.97 -1.87 -18.81
N TYR A 245 15.84 -0.61 -19.19
CA TYR A 245 16.64 0.00 -20.24
C TYR A 245 17.86 0.68 -19.62
N LYS A 246 19.00 0.55 -20.28
CA LYS A 246 20.16 1.41 -20.04
C LYS A 246 19.87 2.79 -20.61
N SER A 247 20.13 3.84 -19.84
CA SER A 247 20.02 5.21 -20.33
C SER A 247 21.16 5.53 -21.30
N MET A 248 20.84 6.11 -22.47
CA MET A 248 21.85 6.55 -23.42
C MET A 248 22.68 7.71 -22.84
N PRO A 249 24.02 7.59 -22.79
CA PRO A 249 24.88 8.69 -22.37
C PRO A 249 24.97 9.78 -23.44
N GLY A 250 25.25 11.01 -23.02
CA GLY A 250 25.36 12.14 -23.93
C GLY A 250 25.76 13.44 -23.24
N ASP A 251 26.36 14.36 -24.00
CA ASP A 251 26.72 15.70 -23.51
C ASP A 251 25.67 16.77 -23.89
N ASN A 252 24.61 16.37 -24.61
CA ASN A 252 23.55 17.25 -25.11
C ASN A 252 24.01 18.40 -26.02
N SER A 253 25.24 18.35 -26.56
CA SER A 253 25.78 19.40 -27.46
C SER A 253 25.11 19.45 -28.84
N LYS A 254 24.49 18.34 -29.26
CA LYS A 254 23.71 18.18 -30.50
C LYS A 254 22.78 16.98 -30.40
N ASP A 255 21.80 16.87 -31.28
CA ASP A 255 20.74 15.85 -31.20
C ASP A 255 21.27 14.41 -31.24
N SER A 256 22.30 14.12 -32.03
CA SER A 256 22.95 12.79 -32.05
C SER A 256 23.58 12.39 -30.69
N LYS A 257 23.94 13.37 -29.87
CA LYS A 257 24.56 13.22 -28.54
C LYS A 257 23.58 13.52 -27.38
N ARG A 258 22.28 13.44 -27.63
CA ARG A 258 21.25 13.66 -26.60
C ARG A 258 21.30 12.57 -25.53
N ALA A 259 21.47 12.92 -24.26
CA ALA A 259 21.37 11.95 -23.17
C ALA A 259 19.90 11.64 -22.84
N SER A 260 19.65 10.47 -22.23
CA SER A 260 18.41 10.29 -21.48
C SER A 260 18.46 11.14 -20.19
N GLY A 261 17.31 11.56 -19.69
CA GLY A 261 17.20 12.34 -18.44
C GLY A 261 15.75 12.50 -18.01
N ALA A 262 15.47 13.47 -17.13
CA ALA A 262 14.12 13.71 -16.59
C ALA A 262 13.05 13.92 -17.68
N TYR A 263 13.41 14.60 -18.78
CA TYR A 263 12.49 14.91 -19.88
C TYR A 263 12.48 13.85 -20.99
N ILE A 264 13.63 13.22 -21.24
CA ILE A 264 13.85 12.46 -22.48
C ILE A 264 14.16 11.01 -22.12
N PHE A 265 13.33 10.11 -22.62
CA PHE A 265 13.62 8.68 -22.64
C PHE A 265 14.38 8.33 -23.93
N ARG A 266 15.69 8.06 -23.81
CA ARG A 266 16.54 7.58 -24.90
C ARG A 266 17.27 6.31 -24.43
N PRO A 267 16.74 5.12 -24.73
CA PRO A 267 17.38 3.87 -24.33
C PRO A 267 18.64 3.58 -25.17
N ASP A 268 19.65 3.00 -24.54
CA ASP A 268 20.82 2.39 -25.18
C ASP A 268 20.57 0.90 -25.42
N GLY A 269 19.87 0.61 -26.52
CA GLY A 269 19.56 -0.76 -26.96
C GLY A 269 18.26 -1.33 -26.39
N ALA A 270 18.17 -2.66 -26.42
CA ALA A 270 17.00 -3.42 -25.98
C ALA A 270 16.92 -3.54 -24.44
N PRO A 271 15.72 -3.73 -23.86
CA PRO A 271 15.58 -3.90 -22.42
C PRO A 271 16.19 -5.22 -21.94
N ILE A 272 16.72 -5.21 -20.72
CA ILE A 272 17.44 -6.33 -20.11
C ILE A 272 16.57 -6.91 -18.96
N PRO A 273 16.31 -8.23 -18.94
CA PRO A 273 15.59 -8.89 -17.84
C PRO A 273 16.25 -8.75 -16.46
N LEU A 274 15.43 -8.59 -15.41
CA LEU A 274 15.88 -8.41 -14.02
C LEU A 274 15.72 -9.65 -13.14
N CYS A 275 14.77 -10.53 -13.45
CA CYS A 275 14.37 -11.65 -12.58
C CYS A 275 15.02 -12.98 -12.98
N ASN A 276 16.21 -12.98 -13.60
CA ASN A 276 16.85 -14.21 -14.07
C ASN A 276 17.34 -15.12 -12.94
N ASN A 277 17.58 -14.56 -11.75
CA ASN A 277 18.05 -15.27 -10.56
C ASN A 277 17.04 -15.16 -9.40
N GLN A 278 15.75 -15.16 -9.73
CA GLN A 278 14.67 -14.99 -8.76
C GLN A 278 14.66 -16.12 -7.72
N LYS A 279 14.41 -15.78 -6.46
CA LYS A 279 14.21 -16.77 -5.39
C LYS A 279 12.87 -17.48 -5.56
N LYS A 280 12.77 -18.69 -5.01
CA LYS A 280 11.48 -19.41 -4.98
C LYS A 280 10.39 -18.54 -4.32
N PRO A 281 9.22 -18.36 -4.96
CA PRO A 281 8.14 -17.57 -4.39
C PRO A 281 7.64 -18.13 -3.05
N ARG A 282 7.36 -17.24 -2.09
CA ARG A 282 6.73 -17.62 -0.82
C ARG A 282 5.23 -17.41 -0.90
N ARG A 283 4.46 -18.43 -0.54
CA ARG A 283 2.99 -18.38 -0.53
C ARG A 283 2.47 -18.13 0.88
N VAL A 284 1.52 -17.22 1.01
CA VAL A 284 0.79 -16.95 2.25
C VAL A 284 -0.69 -17.16 1.98
N SER A 285 -1.32 -18.06 2.74
CA SER A 285 -2.75 -18.36 2.59
C SER A 285 -3.47 -18.10 3.90
N GLY A 286 -4.69 -17.56 3.80
CA GLY A 286 -5.57 -17.35 4.92
C GLY A 286 -6.98 -16.95 4.49
N PRO A 287 -7.90 -16.77 5.46
CA PRO A 287 -9.32 -16.59 5.18
C PRO A 287 -9.71 -15.22 4.59
N VAL A 288 -8.82 -14.22 4.70
CA VAL A 288 -9.06 -12.84 4.25
C VAL A 288 -8.31 -12.55 2.95
N VAL A 289 -7.06 -13.01 2.84
CA VAL A 289 -6.19 -12.74 1.70
C VAL A 289 -5.25 -13.93 1.43
N GLN A 290 -4.98 -14.18 0.15
CA GLN A 290 -3.91 -15.07 -0.30
C GLN A 290 -2.86 -14.25 -1.05
N GLU A 291 -1.59 -14.53 -0.83
CA GLU A 291 -0.47 -13.79 -1.42
C GLU A 291 0.64 -14.70 -1.94
N ILE A 292 1.30 -14.26 -3.01
CA ILE A 292 2.58 -14.76 -3.52
C ILE A 292 3.60 -13.64 -3.34
N HIS A 293 4.68 -13.91 -2.62
CA HIS A 293 5.79 -12.99 -2.41
C HIS A 293 6.96 -13.41 -3.30
N GLU A 294 7.36 -12.51 -4.19
CA GLU A 294 8.39 -12.72 -5.19
C GLU A 294 9.54 -11.74 -5.00
N GLU A 295 10.77 -12.25 -4.91
CA GLU A 295 11.98 -11.43 -4.95
C GLU A 295 12.74 -11.71 -6.24
N CYS A 296 12.58 -10.82 -7.22
CA CYS A 296 13.30 -10.89 -8.49
C CYS A 296 14.82 -10.75 -8.30
N ASN A 297 15.23 -9.77 -7.50
CA ASN A 297 16.62 -9.55 -7.10
C ASN A 297 16.66 -8.71 -5.80
N GLU A 298 17.83 -8.21 -5.42
CA GLU A 298 18.03 -7.49 -4.15
C GLU A 298 17.27 -6.16 -4.02
N TRP A 299 16.84 -5.57 -5.13
CA TRP A 299 16.20 -4.25 -5.20
C TRP A 299 14.88 -4.24 -6.01
N VAL A 300 14.40 -5.40 -6.47
CA VAL A 300 13.09 -5.55 -7.13
C VAL A 300 12.36 -6.73 -6.52
N SER A 301 11.15 -6.48 -6.02
CA SER A 301 10.25 -7.50 -5.50
C SER A 301 8.80 -7.19 -5.90
N GLN A 302 7.95 -8.20 -5.81
CA GLN A 302 6.53 -8.11 -6.08
C GLN A 302 5.74 -8.93 -5.05
N VAL A 303 4.56 -8.43 -4.68
CA VAL A 303 3.53 -9.18 -3.99
C VAL A 303 2.32 -9.25 -4.90
N ILE A 304 1.91 -10.47 -5.24
CA ILE A 304 0.66 -10.74 -5.94
C ILE A 304 -0.34 -11.16 -4.87
N ARG A 305 -1.49 -10.49 -4.80
CA ARG A 305 -2.49 -10.77 -3.75
C ARG A 305 -3.90 -10.84 -4.30
N LYS A 306 -4.67 -11.75 -3.71
CA LYS A 306 -6.10 -11.90 -3.94
C LYS A 306 -6.84 -11.84 -2.61
N TYR A 307 -7.66 -10.81 -2.45
CA TYR A 307 -8.58 -10.72 -1.34
C TYR A 307 -9.80 -11.63 -1.57
N ASN A 308 -10.29 -12.23 -0.50
CA ASN A 308 -11.48 -13.06 -0.54
C ASN A 308 -12.70 -12.22 -0.93
N GLY A 309 -13.58 -12.72 -1.80
CA GLY A 309 -14.76 -11.99 -2.26
C GLY A 309 -14.53 -10.88 -3.29
N ASN A 310 -13.30 -10.41 -3.51
CA ASN A 310 -12.99 -9.42 -4.56
C ASN A 310 -12.96 -10.02 -5.97
N ASP A 311 -13.13 -9.18 -6.99
CA ASP A 311 -13.13 -9.53 -8.42
C ASP A 311 -11.85 -9.11 -9.15
N ASN A 312 -10.79 -8.79 -8.40
CA ASN A 312 -9.48 -8.40 -8.92
C ASN A 312 -8.33 -9.16 -8.24
N ILE A 313 -7.19 -9.26 -8.95
CA ILE A 313 -5.90 -9.68 -8.41
C ILE A 313 -4.97 -8.47 -8.44
N GLU A 314 -4.32 -8.17 -7.33
CA GLU A 314 -3.45 -7.01 -7.19
C GLU A 314 -1.99 -7.43 -7.32
N PHE A 315 -1.23 -6.63 -8.07
CA PHE A 315 0.21 -6.79 -8.25
C PHE A 315 0.90 -5.54 -7.71
N GLU A 316 1.46 -5.64 -6.51
CA GLU A 316 2.21 -4.56 -5.86
C GLU A 316 3.70 -4.81 -6.03
N TRP A 317 4.45 -3.80 -6.48
CA TRP A 317 5.89 -3.91 -6.67
C TRP A 317 6.65 -2.92 -5.80
N LEU A 318 7.83 -3.34 -5.36
CA LEU A 318 8.80 -2.51 -4.67
C LEU A 318 10.09 -2.52 -5.48
N VAL A 319 10.52 -1.33 -5.89
CA VAL A 319 11.72 -1.10 -6.68
C VAL A 319 12.59 -0.08 -5.97
N GLY A 320 13.80 -0.49 -5.60
CA GLY A 320 14.82 0.38 -5.04
C GLY A 320 15.62 -0.26 -3.90
N PRO A 321 16.76 0.34 -3.53
CA PRO A 321 17.45 1.40 -4.28
C PRO A 321 17.99 0.86 -5.62
N ILE A 322 17.80 1.61 -6.71
CA ILE A 322 18.31 1.20 -8.04
C ILE A 322 19.84 1.36 -8.00
N PRO A 323 20.62 0.29 -8.26
CA PRO A 323 22.09 0.37 -8.20
C PRO A 323 22.65 1.35 -9.21
N ASP A 324 23.55 2.23 -8.75
CA ASP A 324 24.24 3.27 -9.53
C ASP A 324 25.77 3.13 -9.51
N ASP A 325 26.29 2.06 -8.91
CA ASP A 325 27.72 1.73 -8.76
C ASP A 325 28.42 1.51 -10.10
N ASP A 326 27.70 0.92 -11.06
CA ASP A 326 28.14 0.75 -12.45
C ASP A 326 28.10 2.04 -13.28
N LYS A 327 27.60 3.16 -12.69
CA LYS A 327 27.38 4.46 -13.33
C LYS A 327 26.45 4.40 -14.54
N ILE A 328 25.60 3.38 -14.63
CA ILE A 328 24.59 3.22 -15.67
C ILE A 328 23.24 3.55 -15.05
N ASP A 329 22.60 4.63 -15.52
CA ASP A 329 21.21 4.93 -15.18
C ASP A 329 20.27 3.91 -15.83
N LYS A 330 19.29 3.43 -15.06
CA LYS A 330 18.40 2.31 -15.41
C LYS A 330 16.94 2.78 -15.34
N LYS A 331 16.18 2.54 -16.41
CA LYS A 331 14.73 2.79 -16.47
C LYS A 331 13.97 1.47 -16.41
N ILE A 332 13.22 1.24 -15.34
CA ILE A 332 12.56 -0.04 -15.07
C ILE A 332 11.22 -0.13 -15.79
N GLN A 333 10.93 -1.30 -16.37
CA GLN A 333 9.68 -1.65 -17.02
C GLN A 333 9.15 -2.97 -16.44
N ARG A 334 7.86 -3.02 -16.09
CA ARG A 334 7.13 -4.28 -15.94
C ARG A 334 6.38 -4.54 -17.25
N LYS A 335 6.65 -5.67 -17.90
CA LYS A 335 6.06 -6.07 -19.18
C LYS A 335 5.09 -7.22 -18.99
#